data_AF-A0A0K3B159-F1
#
_entry.id   AF-A0A0K3B159-F1
#
_cell.length_a   1.000
_cell.length_b   1.000
_cell.length_c   1.000
_cell.angle_alpha   90.00
_cell.angle_beta   90.00
_cell.angle_gamma   90.00
#
_symmetry.space_group_name_H-M   'P 1'
#
loop_
_entity.id
_entity.type
_entity.pdbx_description
1 polymer ?
#
loop_
_entity_poly.entity_id
_entity_poly.type
_entity_poly.pdbx_seq_one_letter_code
_entity_poly.pdbx_strand_id
1 'polypeptide(L)'
;MHFIPPFPKQLPDISGKGLVAAADEYAIRVRAFYNSRAVWHRRFHRLSGVLIILAGAGLPVLANLEYPAKATVISIAGMAVAVLTGLHAFYHWDQSWILLRTTEGEVTAAYWAWRAALPPNGDDTDEQTVARTTAFLAQLGQIRTNEASNFFANVTFPAASGGQSASR
;
A
#
# COMPACT_ATOMS: atom_id res chain seq x y z
N MET A 1 6.48 -19.63 -0.14
CA MET A 1 6.92 -18.47 0.67
C MET A 1 5.81 -18.17 1.68
N HIS A 2 6.05 -18.39 2.96
CA HIS A 2 5.06 -18.15 4.02
C HIS A 2 5.07 -16.63 4.30
N PHE A 3 4.05 -15.90 3.84
CA PHE A 3 3.89 -14.49 4.17
C PHE A 3 3.42 -14.40 5.63
N ILE A 4 4.35 -14.15 6.54
CA ILE A 4 4.01 -13.79 7.92
C ILE A 4 3.57 -12.33 7.84
N PRO A 5 2.28 -12.01 8.05
CA PRO A 5 1.89 -10.61 8.13
C PRO A 5 2.72 -9.96 9.23
N PRO A 6 3.26 -8.74 9.02
CA PRO A 6 4.09 -8.07 10.02
C PRO A 6 3.32 -7.67 11.29
N PHE A 7 2.09 -8.16 11.46
CA PHE A 7 1.17 -7.80 12.52
C PHE A 7 0.72 -9.01 13.33
N PRO A 8 0.98 -9.06 14.64
CA PRO A 8 0.07 -9.72 15.56
C PRO A 8 -1.27 -8.96 15.56
N LYS A 9 -2.39 -9.67 15.66
CA LYS A 9 -3.75 -9.08 15.66
C LYS A 9 -4.05 -8.16 16.85
N GLN A 10 -3.12 -8.06 17.81
CA GLN A 10 -3.31 -7.41 19.09
C GLN A 10 -2.47 -6.12 19.16
N LEU A 11 -3.09 -5.09 19.75
CA LEU A 11 -2.37 -3.88 20.14
C LEU A 11 -1.29 -4.23 21.18
N PRO A 12 -0.18 -3.46 21.25
CA PRO A 12 0.81 -3.66 22.29
C PRO A 12 0.18 -3.58 23.67
N ASP A 13 0.65 -4.43 24.58
CA ASP A 13 0.14 -4.49 25.95
C ASP A 13 0.64 -3.28 26.75
N ILE A 14 -0.29 -2.36 27.02
CA ILE A 14 -0.03 -1.14 27.80
C ILE A 14 0.17 -1.49 29.27
N SER A 15 -0.61 -2.44 29.80
CA SER A 15 -0.60 -2.80 31.22
C SER A 15 0.70 -3.49 31.63
N GLY A 16 1.30 -4.26 30.73
CA GLY A 16 2.55 -4.98 30.99
C GLY A 16 3.84 -4.19 30.69
N LYS A 17 3.81 -3.23 29.76
CA LYS A 17 5.03 -2.54 29.27
C LYS A 17 5.08 -1.05 29.55
N GLY A 18 3.95 -0.44 29.90
CA GLY A 18 3.84 1.02 30.01
C GLY A 18 3.44 1.70 28.70
N LEU A 19 2.89 2.91 28.81
CA LEU A 19 2.28 3.64 27.70
C LEU A 19 3.33 4.06 26.66
N VAL A 20 4.46 4.61 27.08
CA VAL A 20 5.54 5.05 26.18
C VAL A 20 6.12 3.87 25.41
N ALA A 21 6.37 2.75 26.08
CA ALA A 21 6.93 1.56 25.42
C ALA A 21 5.93 0.91 24.45
N ALA A 22 4.64 0.85 24.82
CA ALA A 22 3.58 0.37 23.94
C ALA A 22 3.41 1.27 22.70
N ALA A 23 3.50 2.59 22.86
CA ALA A 23 3.45 3.55 21.78
C ALA A 23 4.66 3.44 20.83
N ASP A 24 5.86 3.25 21.37
CA ASP A 24 7.09 3.04 20.59
C ASP A 24 7.00 1.77 19.73
N GLU A 25 6.60 0.65 20.34
CA GLU A 25 6.41 -0.61 19.64
C GLU A 25 5.34 -0.51 18.55
N TYR A 26 4.23 0.18 18.82
CA TYR A 26 3.21 0.44 17.82
C TYR A 26 3.74 1.27 16.65
N ALA A 27 4.45 2.36 16.92
CA ALA A 27 5.00 3.25 15.89
C ALA A 27 5.99 2.54 14.97
N ILE A 28 6.90 1.73 15.55
CA ILE A 28 7.86 0.93 14.78
C ILE A 28 7.15 -0.08 13.89
N ARG A 29 6.12 -0.77 14.39
CA ARG A 29 5.31 -1.71 13.60
C ARG A 29 4.61 -1.01 12.44
N VAL A 30 4.01 0.15 12.67
CA VAL A 30 3.34 0.96 11.64
C VAL A 30 4.34 1.37 10.57
N ARG A 31 5.52 1.86 10.94
CA ARG A 31 6.57 2.23 9.98
C ARG A 31 7.07 1.03 9.17
N ALA A 32 7.28 -0.12 9.80
CA ALA A 32 7.70 -1.35 9.12
C ALA A 32 6.66 -1.83 8.10
N PHE A 33 5.37 -1.67 8.41
CA PHE A 33 4.29 -1.98 7.46
C PHE A 33 4.37 -1.12 6.20
N TYR A 34 4.47 0.21 6.35
CA TYR A 34 4.55 1.11 5.19
C TYR A 34 5.79 0.82 4.34
N ASN A 35 6.94 0.56 4.96
CA ASN A 35 8.16 0.22 4.24
C ASN A 35 8.02 -1.10 3.45
N SER A 36 7.47 -2.15 4.07
CA SER A 36 7.24 -3.44 3.40
C SER A 36 6.26 -3.30 2.23
N ARG A 37 5.17 -2.56 2.43
CA ARG A 37 4.16 -2.32 1.41
C ARG A 37 4.74 -1.50 0.24
N ALA A 38 5.53 -0.47 0.52
CA ALA A 38 6.19 0.34 -0.50
C ALA A 38 7.13 -0.49 -1.41
N VAL A 39 7.88 -1.44 -0.84
CA VAL A 39 8.73 -2.36 -1.63
C VAL A 39 7.89 -3.27 -2.51
N TRP A 40 6.75 -3.76 -2.01
CA TRP A 40 5.85 -4.64 -2.77
C TRP A 40 5.25 -3.92 -3.99
N HIS A 41 4.79 -2.68 -3.83
CA HIS A 41 4.26 -1.88 -4.94
C HIS A 41 5.31 -1.62 -6.04
N ARG A 42 6.57 -1.35 -5.68
CA ARG A 42 7.66 -1.18 -6.66
C ARG A 42 7.95 -2.46 -7.44
N ARG A 43 7.85 -3.63 -6.80
CA ARG A 43 8.01 -4.93 -7.47
C ARG A 43 6.84 -5.22 -8.40
N PHE A 44 5.60 -4.92 -8.00
CA PHE A 44 4.41 -5.12 -8.83
C PHE A 44 4.44 -4.27 -10.10
N HIS A 45 4.79 -2.97 -9.98
CA HIS A 45 4.92 -2.10 -11.16
C HIS A 45 5.94 -2.62 -12.17
N ARG A 46 7.11 -3.08 -11.70
CA ARG A 46 8.14 -3.66 -12.58
C ARG A 46 7.68 -4.98 -13.20
N LEU A 47 7.03 -5.85 -12.42
CA LEU A 47 6.54 -7.14 -12.90
C LEU A 47 5.42 -6.98 -13.93
N SER A 48 4.47 -6.06 -13.71
CA SER A 48 3.38 -5.84 -14.66
C SER A 48 3.89 -5.33 -16.00
N GLY A 49 4.82 -4.37 -16.00
CA GLY A 49 5.43 -3.87 -17.23
C GLY A 49 6.19 -4.96 -17.99
N VAL A 50 7.00 -5.76 -17.28
CA VAL A 50 7.73 -6.88 -17.87
C VAL A 50 6.77 -7.93 -18.45
N LEU A 51 5.68 -8.26 -17.73
CA LEU A 51 4.69 -9.23 -18.21
C LEU A 51 3.96 -8.75 -19.47
N ILE A 52 3.61 -7.46 -19.55
CA ILE A 52 2.98 -6.89 -20.76
C ILE A 52 3.93 -6.98 -21.95
N ILE A 53 5.22 -6.65 -21.76
CA ILE A 53 6.23 -6.73 -22.82
C ILE A 53 6.44 -8.19 -23.25
N LEU A 54 6.59 -9.12 -22.30
CA LEU A 54 6.78 -10.54 -22.60
C LEU A 54 5.55 -11.14 -23.30
N ALA A 55 4.35 -10.77 -22.87
CA ALA A 55 3.13 -11.26 -23.50
C ALA A 55 2.95 -10.67 -24.90
N GLY A 56 3.18 -9.36 -25.09
CA GLY A 56 3.12 -8.71 -26.40
C GLY A 56 4.16 -9.25 -27.38
N ALA A 57 5.42 -9.43 -26.94
CA ALA A 57 6.49 -9.97 -27.76
C ALA A 57 6.39 -11.49 -27.99
N GLY A 58 5.75 -12.22 -27.07
CA GLY A 58 5.54 -13.66 -27.17
C GLY A 58 4.41 -14.06 -28.11
N LEU A 59 3.41 -13.18 -28.32
CA LEU A 59 2.28 -13.44 -29.21
C LEU A 59 2.71 -13.77 -30.67
N PRO A 60 3.62 -13.02 -31.33
CA PRO A 60 4.14 -13.38 -32.64
C PRO A 60 4.81 -14.76 -32.68
N VAL A 61 5.57 -15.10 -31.64
CA VAL A 61 6.27 -16.39 -31.53
C VAL A 61 5.25 -17.53 -31.39
N LEU A 62 4.25 -17.37 -30.51
CA LEU A 62 3.17 -18.33 -30.32
C LEU A 62 2.27 -18.48 -31.54
N ALA A 63 2.11 -17.41 -32.32
CA ALA A 63 1.34 -17.41 -33.56
C ALA A 63 2.07 -18.12 -34.71
N ASN A 64 3.39 -18.16 -34.72
CA ASN A 64 4.17 -18.74 -35.82
C ASN A 64 4.54 -20.22 -35.62
N LEU A 65 4.50 -20.72 -34.37
CA LEU A 65 4.74 -22.14 -34.08
C LEU A 65 3.50 -23.00 -34.41
N GLU A 66 3.72 -24.23 -34.86
CA GLU A 66 2.69 -25.25 -35.07
C GLU A 66 2.74 -26.27 -33.93
N TYR A 67 1.65 -26.40 -33.18
CA TYR A 67 1.53 -27.33 -32.06
C TYR A 67 0.05 -27.65 -31.79
N PRO A 68 -0.25 -28.84 -31.23
CA PRO A 68 -1.60 -29.18 -30.80
C PRO A 68 -2.02 -28.22 -29.67
N ALA A 69 -3.25 -27.69 -29.75
CA ALA A 69 -3.82 -26.66 -28.86
C ALA A 69 -3.38 -25.19 -29.07
N LYS A 70 -2.83 -24.84 -30.25
CA LYS A 70 -2.49 -23.46 -30.64
C LYS A 70 -3.60 -22.42 -30.38
N ALA A 71 -4.83 -22.71 -30.79
CA ALA A 71 -5.96 -21.81 -30.60
C ALA A 71 -6.25 -21.52 -29.11
N THR A 72 -6.08 -22.52 -28.25
CA THR A 72 -6.30 -22.40 -26.80
C THR A 72 -5.20 -21.53 -26.16
N VAL A 73 -3.94 -21.77 -26.51
CA VAL A 73 -2.81 -21.01 -25.95
C VAL A 73 -2.87 -19.53 -26.39
N ILE A 74 -3.19 -19.26 -27.65
CA ILE A 74 -3.35 -17.88 -28.15
C ILE A 74 -4.51 -17.17 -27.44
N SER A 75 -5.63 -17.85 -27.23
CA SER A 75 -6.78 -17.28 -26.49
C SER A 75 -6.43 -16.95 -25.05
N ILE A 76 -5.70 -17.83 -24.35
CA ILE A 76 -5.23 -17.61 -22.98
C ILE A 76 -4.25 -16.43 -22.94
N ALA A 77 -3.31 -16.36 -23.90
CA ALA A 77 -2.36 -15.27 -23.99
C ALA A 77 -3.05 -13.92 -24.26
N GLY A 78 -4.02 -13.87 -25.18
CA GLY A 78 -4.82 -12.68 -25.45
C GLY A 78 -5.64 -12.23 -24.23
N MET A 79 -6.26 -13.18 -23.52
CA MET A 79 -6.97 -12.90 -22.26
C MET A 79 -6.01 -12.37 -21.19
N ALA A 80 -4.84 -12.97 -21.02
CA ALA A 80 -3.84 -12.51 -20.07
C ALA A 80 -3.37 -11.09 -20.40
N VAL A 81 -3.12 -10.77 -21.67
CA VAL A 81 -2.78 -9.40 -22.11
C VAL A 81 -3.91 -8.44 -21.77
N ALA A 82 -5.17 -8.77 -22.09
CA ALA A 82 -6.32 -7.91 -21.80
C ALA A 82 -6.48 -7.67 -20.29
N VAL A 83 -6.38 -8.72 -19.47
CA VAL A 83 -6.44 -8.62 -18.00
C VAL A 83 -5.30 -7.78 -17.44
N LEU A 84 -4.06 -8.02 -17.89
CA LEU A 84 -2.89 -7.25 -17.45
C LEU A 84 -2.98 -5.79 -17.88
N THR A 85 -3.51 -5.52 -19.08
CA THR A 85 -3.69 -4.17 -19.61
C THR A 85 -4.78 -3.43 -18.83
N GLY A 86 -5.92 -4.08 -18.57
CA GLY A 86 -6.97 -3.54 -17.71
C GLY A 86 -6.46 -3.27 -16.30
N LEU A 87 -5.75 -4.24 -15.69
CA LEU A 87 -5.16 -4.07 -14.38
C LEU A 87 -4.13 -2.94 -14.34
N HIS A 88 -3.32 -2.78 -15.39
CA HIS A 88 -2.36 -1.69 -15.50
C HIS A 88 -3.04 -0.33 -15.68
N ALA A 89 -4.12 -0.26 -16.46
CA ALA A 89 -4.89 0.96 -16.66
C ALA A 89 -5.65 1.40 -15.40
N PHE A 90 -6.25 0.45 -14.68
CA PHE A 90 -7.01 0.72 -13.45
C PHE A 90 -6.14 1.00 -12.24
N TYR A 91 -5.04 0.27 -12.11
CA TYR A 91 -4.22 0.36 -10.92
C TYR A 91 -3.12 1.39 -11.17
N HIS A 92 -3.37 2.63 -10.76
CA HIS A 92 -2.35 3.68 -10.72
C HIS A 92 -1.32 3.38 -9.62
N TRP A 93 -0.48 2.37 -9.89
CA TRP A 93 0.56 1.89 -8.97
C TRP A 93 1.50 3.01 -8.54
N ASP A 94 1.72 4.01 -9.40
CA ASP A 94 2.53 5.19 -9.12
C ASP A 94 1.90 6.09 -8.05
N GLN A 95 0.62 6.46 -8.21
CA GLN A 95 -0.12 7.26 -7.22
C GLN A 95 -0.23 6.53 -5.87
N SER A 96 -0.45 5.21 -5.90
CA SER A 96 -0.45 4.39 -4.68
C SER A 96 0.91 4.39 -3.97
N TRP A 97 2.01 4.33 -4.72
CA TRP A 97 3.35 4.36 -4.15
C TRP A 97 3.69 5.72 -3.55
N ILE A 98 3.37 6.82 -4.25
CA ILE A 98 3.58 8.18 -3.76
C ILE A 98 2.82 8.39 -2.46
N LEU A 99 1.54 8.02 -2.41
CA LEU A 99 0.70 8.14 -1.22
C LEU A 99 1.33 7.40 -0.03
N LEU A 100 1.69 6.12 -0.22
CA LEU A 100 2.31 5.30 0.83
C LEU A 100 3.63 5.89 1.32
N ARG A 101 4.46 6.44 0.42
CA ARG A 101 5.76 6.99 0.77
C ARG A 101 5.65 8.32 1.52
N THR A 102 4.69 9.15 1.14
CA THR A 102 4.35 10.38 1.87
C THR A 102 3.86 10.04 3.29
N THR A 103 2.93 9.09 3.42
CA THR A 103 2.44 8.62 4.73
C THR A 103 3.57 8.05 5.60
N GLU A 104 4.49 7.28 5.03
CA GLU A 104 5.66 6.78 5.78
C GLU A 104 6.55 7.92 6.29
N GLY A 105 6.74 8.97 5.48
CA GLY A 105 7.44 10.18 5.86
C GLY A 105 6.76 10.90 7.02
N GLU A 106 5.44 11.07 6.94
CA GLU A 106 4.63 11.69 8.00
C GLU A 106 4.69 10.90 9.32
N VAL A 107 4.56 9.58 9.26
CA VAL A 107 4.70 8.70 10.44
C VAL A 107 6.09 8.81 11.04
N THR A 108 7.13 8.83 10.20
CA THR A 108 8.52 8.93 10.67
C THR A 108 8.79 10.29 11.31
N ALA A 109 8.28 11.37 10.72
CA ALA A 109 8.41 12.72 11.28
C ALA A 109 7.68 12.85 12.62
N ALA A 110 6.44 12.36 12.72
CA ALA A 110 5.67 12.34 13.96
C ALA A 110 6.37 11.54 15.05
N TYR A 111 6.94 10.37 14.70
CA TYR A 111 7.71 9.55 15.63
C TYR A 111 8.93 10.29 16.19
N TRP A 112 9.73 10.91 15.33
CA TRP A 112 10.91 11.65 15.78
C TRP A 112 10.55 12.89 16.60
N ALA A 113 9.49 13.60 16.23
CA ALA A 113 9.00 14.75 17.01
C ALA A 113 8.56 14.34 18.42
N TRP A 114 7.80 13.23 18.53
CA TRP A 114 7.42 12.68 19.82
C TRP A 114 8.62 12.22 20.64
N ARG A 115 9.54 11.43 20.05
CA ARG A 115 10.75 10.95 20.74
C ARG A 115 11.64 12.09 21.23
N ALA A 116 11.80 13.16 20.44
CA ALA A 116 12.57 14.33 20.84
C ALA A 116 11.89 15.14 21.96
N ALA A 117 10.57 15.07 22.05
CA ALA A 117 9.79 15.73 23.09
C ALA A 117 9.72 14.90 24.39
N LEU A 118 10.16 13.65 24.42
CA LEU A 118 10.16 12.85 25.65
C LEU A 118 11.44 13.06 26.47
N PRO A 119 11.35 13.04 27.81
CA PRO A 119 12.54 13.01 28.64
C PRO A 119 13.30 11.67 28.44
N PRO A 120 14.62 11.63 28.69
CA PRO A 120 15.46 10.45 28.42
C PRO A 120 14.97 9.16 29.09
N ASN A 121 14.33 9.29 30.25
CA ASN A 121 13.77 8.19 31.04
C ASN A 121 12.24 8.36 31.17
N GLY A 122 11.54 8.60 30.05
CA GLY A 122 10.08 8.76 29.98
C GLY A 122 9.34 7.97 31.06
N ASP A 123 8.83 8.71 32.04
CA ASP A 123 8.09 8.14 33.16
C ASP A 123 6.61 8.17 32.80
N ASP A 124 5.97 7.01 32.77
CA ASP A 124 4.54 6.89 32.45
C ASP A 124 3.63 7.48 33.55
N THR A 125 4.19 7.90 34.69
CA THR A 125 3.47 8.61 35.74
C THR A 125 3.52 10.13 35.59
N ASP A 126 4.42 10.66 34.74
CA ASP A 126 4.50 12.08 34.43
C ASP A 126 3.36 12.50 33.49
N GLU A 127 2.54 13.43 33.94
CA GLU A 127 1.37 13.93 33.21
C GLU A 127 1.75 14.49 31.84
N GLN A 128 2.92 15.15 31.72
CA GLN A 128 3.39 15.68 30.44
C GLN A 128 3.77 14.56 29.47
N THR A 129 4.44 13.52 29.95
CA THR A 129 4.81 12.33 29.17
C THR A 129 3.57 11.59 28.66
N VAL A 130 2.56 11.40 29.52
CA VAL A 130 1.28 10.78 29.15
C VAL A 130 0.55 11.62 28.10
N ALA A 131 0.46 12.95 28.30
CA ALA A 131 -0.20 13.86 27.38
C ALA A 131 0.48 13.88 25.99
N ARG A 132 1.82 13.97 25.96
CA ARG A 132 2.61 13.94 24.71
C ARG A 132 2.45 12.62 23.97
N THR A 133 2.45 11.51 24.68
CA THR A 133 2.30 10.17 24.08
C THR A 133 0.88 9.94 23.56
N THR A 134 -0.13 10.41 24.28
CA THR A 134 -1.52 10.33 23.82
C THR A 134 -1.74 11.20 22.58
N ALA A 135 -1.19 12.41 22.55
CA ALA A 135 -1.24 13.29 21.38
C ALA A 135 -0.56 12.67 20.16
N PHE A 136 0.59 12.02 20.35
CA PHE A 136 1.29 11.28 19.30
C PHE A 136 0.44 10.12 18.74
N LEU A 137 -0.18 9.31 19.61
CA LEU A 137 -1.06 8.22 19.18
C LEU A 137 -2.28 8.72 18.41
N ALA A 138 -2.88 9.83 18.84
CA ALA A 138 -3.96 10.49 18.11
C ALA A 138 -3.49 10.99 16.73
N GLN A 139 -2.29 11.58 16.65
CA GLN A 139 -1.68 12.01 15.39
C GLN A 139 -1.45 10.83 14.44
N LEU A 140 -0.93 9.70 14.92
CA LEU A 140 -0.81 8.47 14.12
C LEU A 140 -2.16 7.98 13.61
N GLY A 141 -3.20 8.04 14.45
CA GLY A 141 -4.58 7.73 14.05
C GLY A 141 -5.05 8.63 12.90
N GLN A 142 -4.82 9.93 13.01
CA GLN A 142 -5.21 10.90 11.98
C GLN A 142 -4.49 10.66 10.65
N ILE A 143 -3.18 10.40 10.68
CA ILE A 143 -2.39 10.09 9.48
C ILE A 143 -3.00 8.89 8.74
N ARG A 144 -3.38 7.83 9.47
CA ARG A 144 -4.02 6.64 8.89
C ARG A 144 -5.41 6.91 8.32
N THR A 145 -6.21 7.73 8.99
CA THR A 145 -7.54 8.13 8.49
C THR A 145 -7.42 8.95 7.21
N ASN A 146 -6.48 9.92 7.18
CA ASN A 146 -6.21 10.74 6.01
C ASN A 146 -5.73 9.90 4.83
N GLU A 147 -4.86 8.90 5.07
CA GLU A 147 -4.46 7.94 4.04
C GLU A 147 -5.67 7.21 3.46
N ALA A 148 -6.56 6.68 4.30
CA ALA A 148 -7.74 5.96 3.83
C ALA A 148 -8.64 6.86 2.97
N SER A 149 -8.92 8.08 3.43
CA SER A 149 -9.69 9.07 2.67
C SER A 149 -9.04 9.42 1.33
N ASN A 150 -7.72 9.66 1.32
CA ASN A 150 -6.97 9.98 0.11
C ASN A 150 -6.87 8.79 -0.86
N PHE A 151 -6.78 7.57 -0.33
CA PHE A 151 -6.80 6.37 -1.16
C PHE A 151 -8.12 6.26 -1.91
N PHE A 152 -9.26 6.37 -1.22
CA PHE A 152 -10.58 6.26 -1.86
C PHE A 152 -10.90 7.44 -2.79
N ALA A 153 -10.47 8.66 -2.47
CA ALA A 153 -10.66 9.82 -3.35
C ALA A 153 -9.94 9.66 -4.70
N ASN A 154 -8.80 8.96 -4.72
CA ASN A 154 -8.01 8.71 -5.93
C ASN A 154 -8.37 7.40 -6.66
N VAL A 155 -9.30 6.60 -6.12
CA VAL A 155 -9.89 5.47 -6.86
C VAL A 155 -10.92 6.05 -7.83
N THR A 156 -10.49 6.37 -9.04
CA THR A 156 -11.41 6.73 -10.12
C THR A 156 -12.17 5.48 -10.55
N PHE A 157 -13.45 5.38 -10.19
CA PHE A 157 -14.33 4.40 -10.82
C PHE A 157 -14.52 4.80 -12.28
N PRO A 158 -14.42 3.84 -13.22
CA PRO A 158 -14.71 4.15 -14.62
C PRO A 158 -16.17 4.62 -14.66
N ALA A 159 -16.39 5.89 -15.01
CA ALA A 159 -17.73 6.36 -15.29
C ALA A 159 -18.30 5.43 -16.36
N ALA A 160 -19.43 4.80 -16.08
CA ALA A 160 -20.19 4.10 -17.09
C ALA A 160 -20.62 5.14 -18.14
N SER A 161 -19.77 5.39 -19.12
CA SER A 161 -20.09 6.17 -20.30
C SER A 161 -21.02 5.33 -21.15
N GLY A 162 -22.27 5.24 -20.71
CA GLY A 162 -23.39 4.63 -21.38
C GLY A 162 -24.45 5.69 -21.64
N GLY A 163 -24.52 6.15 -22.90
CA GLY A 163 -25.74 6.68 -23.49
C GLY A 163 -26.08 8.15 -23.20
N GLN A 164 -25.46 9.08 -23.94
CA GLN A 164 -26.22 10.20 -24.48
C GLN A 164 -26.35 10.00 -25.99
N SER A 165 -27.39 9.26 -26.37
CA SER A 165 -27.92 9.27 -27.72
C SER A 165 -28.44 10.66 -28.07
N ALA A 166 -28.12 11.06 -29.29
CA ALA A 166 -28.72 12.10 -30.10
C ALA A 166 -30.14 12.56 -29.70
N SER A 167 -30.32 13.88 -29.60
CA SER A 167 -31.57 14.54 -29.97
C SER A 167 -31.24 15.75 -30.84
N ARG A 168 -31.47 15.60 -32.14
CA ARG A 168 -31.78 16.71 -33.04
C ARG A 168 -33.26 17.05 -32.89
#